data_AF-W6YGP2-F1
#
_entry.id   AF-W6YGP2-F1
#
_cell.length_a   1.000
_cell.length_b   1.000
_cell.length_c   1.000
_cell.angle_alpha   90.00
_cell.angle_beta   90.00
_cell.angle_gamma   90.00
#
_symmetry.space_group_name_H-M   'P 1'
#
loop_
_entity.id
_entity.type
_entity.pdbx_description
1 polymer ?
#
loop_
_entity_poly.entity_id
_entity_poly.type
_entity_poly.pdbx_seq_one_letter_code
_entity_poly.pdbx_strand_id
1 'polypeptide(L)'
;FLLAFLHTDSLRSRMTGKQVKNILDTLKKGAAGLDDAYKEALQRIDSQSKVDCELARKVLSWITLAKRRLTTAEICCALAVEPGEDEIDPENMHTPEDLVSVCAGLVAVDQESDIIRLVHYTTQEYFERTGNVWNPGGHVYIATTCLMYLSFSAFQSGSCLSDEEFEERLQENSFLDYAAKYWGCHAKTVEVE
;
A
#
# COMPACT_ATOMS: atom_id res chain seq x y z
N PHE A 1 16.08 1.08 17.13
CA PHE A 1 15.60 -0.27 16.75
C PHE A 1 15.19 -0.35 15.28
N LEU A 2 14.37 0.57 14.73
CA LEU A 2 13.99 0.55 13.30
C LEU A 2 15.16 0.52 12.32
N LEU A 3 16.17 1.37 12.52
CA LEU A 3 17.34 1.43 11.65
C LEU A 3 18.06 0.07 11.59
N ALA A 4 18.17 -0.61 12.74
CA ALA A 4 18.74 -1.94 12.81
C ALA A 4 17.88 -2.97 12.05
N PHE A 5 16.55 -2.87 12.13
CA PHE A 5 15.62 -3.75 11.41
C PHE A 5 15.70 -3.59 9.88
N LEU A 6 15.63 -2.35 9.37
CA LEU A 6 15.76 -2.06 7.93
C LEU A 6 17.12 -2.52 7.39
N HIS A 7 18.18 -2.35 8.18
CA HIS A 7 19.49 -2.85 7.81
C HIS A 7 19.61 -4.37 7.92
N THR A 8 18.97 -5.05 8.89
CA THR A 8 18.97 -6.53 8.95
C THR A 8 18.22 -7.16 7.78
N ASP A 9 17.17 -6.51 7.27
CA ASP A 9 16.50 -6.96 6.05
C ASP A 9 17.41 -6.79 4.82
N SER A 10 18.17 -5.68 4.76
CA SER A 10 19.25 -5.48 3.76
C SER A 10 20.37 -6.54 3.86
N LEU A 11 20.71 -6.99 5.08
CA LEU A 11 21.70 -8.04 5.36
C LEU A 11 21.26 -9.44 4.86
N ARG A 12 19.98 -9.65 4.57
CA ARG A 12 19.45 -10.92 4.01
C ARG A 12 19.94 -11.16 2.58
N SER A 13 20.38 -10.11 1.88
CA SER A 13 21.11 -10.21 0.61
C SER A 13 22.61 -10.43 0.87
N ARG A 14 23.29 -11.26 0.07
CA ARG A 14 24.73 -11.56 0.25
C ARG A 14 25.56 -10.28 0.19
N MET A 15 26.00 -9.77 1.34
CA MET A 15 26.76 -8.52 1.43
C MET A 15 28.28 -8.74 1.46
N THR A 16 29.01 -7.83 0.83
CA THR A 16 30.46 -7.68 0.99
C THR A 16 30.78 -6.92 2.28
N GLY A 17 31.98 -7.11 2.86
CA GLY A 17 32.39 -6.40 4.08
C GLY A 17 32.37 -4.86 3.96
N LYS A 18 32.43 -4.32 2.73
CA LYS A 18 32.28 -2.88 2.46
C LYS A 18 30.85 -2.39 2.69
N GLN A 19 29.85 -3.19 2.31
CA GLN A 19 28.44 -2.84 2.51
C GLN A 19 28.07 -2.87 4.01
N VAL A 20 28.64 -3.81 4.77
CA VAL A 20 28.47 -3.86 6.24
C VAL A 20 29.05 -2.60 6.91
N LYS A 21 30.21 -2.11 6.47
CA LYS A 21 30.77 -0.84 6.97
C LYS A 21 29.89 0.36 6.63
N ASN A 22 29.35 0.43 5.41
CA ASN A 22 28.46 1.52 5.01
C ASN A 22 27.20 1.55 5.88
N ILE A 23 26.59 0.40 6.15
CA ILE A 23 25.44 0.27 7.06
C ILE A 23 25.77 0.79 8.47
N LEU A 24 26.94 0.40 9.00
CA LEU A 24 27.41 0.86 10.31
C LEU A 24 27.64 2.38 10.36
N ASP A 25 28.03 3.00 9.25
CA ASP A 25 28.21 4.45 9.18
C ASP A 25 26.88 5.19 9.01
N THR A 26 25.89 4.62 8.31
CA THR A 26 24.51 5.14 8.27
C THR A 26 23.85 5.06 9.65
N LEU A 27 24.10 4.00 10.42
CA LEU A 27 23.66 3.86 11.82
C LEU A 27 24.17 4.98 12.73
N LYS A 28 25.37 5.51 12.47
CA LYS A 28 25.96 6.62 13.24
C LYS A 28 25.35 7.99 12.90
N LYS A 29 24.70 8.14 11.73
CA LYS A 29 24.14 9.42 11.25
C LYS A 29 22.78 9.81 11.85
N GLY A 30 22.14 8.93 12.62
CA GLY A 30 20.85 9.22 13.25
C GLY A 30 19.75 9.52 12.22
N ALA A 31 18.99 10.61 12.39
CA ALA A 31 17.85 10.97 11.54
C ALA A 31 18.21 11.20 10.06
N ALA A 32 19.40 11.72 9.77
CA ALA A 32 19.87 11.87 8.38
C ALA A 32 20.15 10.51 7.70
N GLY A 33 20.50 9.49 8.48
CA GLY A 33 20.66 8.12 7.99
C GLY A 33 19.33 7.41 7.72
N LEU A 34 18.22 7.88 8.30
CA LEU A 34 16.88 7.32 8.04
C LEU A 34 16.40 7.63 6.62
N ASP A 35 16.56 8.87 6.16
CA ASP A 35 16.18 9.26 4.80
C ASP A 35 16.95 8.46 3.74
N ASP A 36 18.25 8.27 3.95
CA ASP A 36 19.09 7.44 3.08
C ASP A 36 18.61 5.98 3.12
N ALA A 37 18.28 5.43 4.29
CA ALA A 37 17.77 4.06 4.42
C ALA A 37 16.41 3.86 3.73
N TYR A 38 15.50 4.85 3.78
CA TYR A 38 14.22 4.79 3.05
C TYR A 38 14.41 4.88 1.54
N LYS A 39 15.32 5.74 1.07
CA LYS A 39 15.70 5.80 -0.35
C LYS A 39 16.29 4.47 -0.82
N GLU A 40 17.19 3.88 -0.05
CA GLU A 40 17.74 2.55 -0.35
C GLU A 40 16.66 1.47 -0.39
N ALA A 41 15.66 1.53 0.50
CA ALA A 41 14.52 0.60 0.47
C ALA A 41 13.66 0.78 -0.79
N LEU A 42 13.37 2.01 -1.20
CA LEU A 42 12.65 2.29 -2.45
C LEU A 42 13.46 1.86 -3.68
N GLN A 43 14.78 2.08 -3.69
CA GLN A 43 15.64 1.58 -4.76
C GLN A 43 15.66 0.05 -4.84
N ARG A 44 15.62 -0.64 -3.69
CA ARG A 44 15.45 -2.10 -3.67
C ARG A 44 14.13 -2.50 -4.30
N ILE A 45 13.03 -1.79 -4.03
CA ILE A 45 11.73 -2.03 -4.66
C ILE A 45 11.82 -1.84 -6.18
N ASP A 46 12.40 -0.72 -6.62
CA ASP A 46 12.54 -0.38 -8.04
C ASP A 46 13.47 -1.36 -8.81
N SER A 47 14.32 -2.11 -8.08
CA SER A 47 15.24 -3.10 -8.66
C SER A 47 14.65 -4.51 -8.76
N GLN A 48 13.42 -4.74 -8.29
CA GLN A 48 12.72 -6.02 -8.42
C GLN A 48 12.24 -6.24 -9.86
N SER A 49 11.53 -7.35 -10.11
CA SER A 49 10.81 -7.53 -11.37
C SER A 49 9.81 -6.39 -11.58
N LYS A 50 9.48 -6.09 -12.84
CA LYS A 50 8.50 -5.02 -13.15
C LYS A 50 7.17 -5.24 -12.43
N VAL A 51 6.70 -6.49 -12.37
CA VAL A 51 5.45 -6.87 -11.72
C VAL A 51 5.52 -6.62 -10.21
N ASP A 52 6.58 -7.07 -9.54
CA ASP A 52 6.73 -6.91 -8.09
C ASP A 52 6.92 -5.44 -7.69
N CYS A 53 7.66 -4.68 -8.51
CA CYS A 53 7.83 -3.24 -8.32
C CYS A 53 6.48 -2.52 -8.41
N GLU A 54 5.68 -2.81 -9.44
CA GLU A 54 4.34 -2.22 -9.59
C GLU A 54 3.44 -2.60 -8.42
N LEU A 55 3.43 -3.86 -7.99
CA LEU A 55 2.66 -4.32 -6.84
C LEU A 55 3.06 -3.60 -5.54
N ALA A 56 4.36 -3.53 -5.23
CA ALA A 56 4.87 -2.85 -4.05
C ALA A 56 4.49 -1.36 -4.02
N ARG A 57 4.56 -0.69 -5.17
CA ARG A 57 4.18 0.72 -5.29
C ARG A 57 2.67 0.92 -5.08
N LYS A 58 1.84 0.03 -5.61
CA LYS A 58 0.38 0.06 -5.35
C LYS A 58 0.08 -0.16 -3.86
N VAL A 59 0.72 -1.14 -3.21
CA VAL A 59 0.59 -1.41 -1.77
C VAL A 59 0.97 -0.18 -0.94
N LEU A 60 2.15 0.40 -1.21
CA LEU A 60 2.60 1.61 -0.53
C LEU A 60 1.65 2.79 -0.77
N SER A 61 1.05 2.92 -1.96
CA SER A 61 0.04 3.95 -2.25
C SER A 61 -1.17 3.80 -1.33
N TRP A 62 -1.71 2.59 -1.20
CA TRP A 62 -2.86 2.31 -0.34
C TRP A 62 -2.56 2.55 1.13
N ILE A 63 -1.35 2.22 1.61
CA ILE A 63 -1.00 2.43 3.02
C ILE A 63 -0.78 3.91 3.34
N THR A 64 -0.14 4.66 2.43
CA THR A 64 0.32 6.02 2.72
C THR A 64 -0.70 7.11 2.38
N LEU A 65 -1.53 6.90 1.36
CA LEU A 65 -2.45 7.92 0.85
C LEU A 65 -3.90 7.71 1.29
N ALA A 66 -4.24 6.53 1.84
CA ALA A 66 -5.59 6.23 2.26
C ALA A 66 -6.08 7.17 3.37
N LYS A 67 -7.39 7.46 3.36
CA LYS A 67 -8.02 8.39 4.32
C LYS A 67 -8.29 7.77 5.68
N ARG A 68 -8.21 6.44 5.77
CA ARG A 68 -8.18 5.65 7.01
C ARG A 68 -7.27 4.44 6.81
N ARG A 69 -6.92 3.77 7.90
CA ARG A 69 -6.27 2.45 7.81
C ARG A 69 -7.22 1.47 7.14
N LEU A 70 -6.65 0.63 6.28
CA LEU A 70 -7.34 -0.43 5.58
C LEU A 70 -6.96 -1.79 6.17
N THR A 71 -7.90 -2.72 6.19
CA THR A 71 -7.61 -4.13 6.51
C THR A 71 -6.83 -4.79 5.38
N THR A 72 -6.24 -5.95 5.66
CA THR A 72 -5.60 -6.78 4.64
C THR A 72 -6.59 -7.15 3.53
N ALA A 73 -7.81 -7.57 3.89
CA ALA A 73 -8.88 -7.92 2.95
C ALA A 73 -9.27 -6.75 2.04
N GLU A 74 -9.36 -5.53 2.59
CA GLU A 74 -9.65 -4.32 1.81
C GLU A 74 -8.55 -4.02 0.78
N ILE A 75 -7.28 -4.10 1.18
CA ILE A 75 -6.16 -3.84 0.25
C ILE A 75 -6.02 -4.95 -0.79
N CYS A 76 -6.17 -6.21 -0.40
CA CYS A 76 -6.16 -7.33 -1.36
C CYS A 76 -7.29 -7.18 -2.38
N CYS A 77 -8.49 -6.82 -1.95
CA CYS A 77 -9.62 -6.56 -2.84
C CYS A 77 -9.32 -5.38 -3.78
N ALA A 78 -8.84 -4.25 -3.25
CA ALA A 78 -8.52 -3.07 -4.05
C ALA A 78 -7.41 -3.32 -5.09
N LEU A 79 -6.44 -4.18 -4.77
CA LEU A 79 -5.36 -4.54 -5.70
C LEU A 79 -5.81 -5.49 -6.81
N ALA A 80 -6.86 -6.28 -6.58
CA ALA A 80 -7.44 -7.22 -7.54
C ALA A 80 -8.46 -6.57 -8.50
N VAL A 81 -8.74 -5.27 -8.37
CA VAL A 81 -9.62 -4.55 -9.31
C VAL A 81 -8.89 -4.31 -10.63
N GLU A 82 -9.47 -4.81 -11.72
CA GLU A 82 -8.90 -4.70 -13.06
C GLU A 82 -9.75 -3.85 -14.03
N PRO A 83 -9.12 -3.12 -14.97
CA PRO A 83 -9.86 -2.39 -15.99
C PRO A 83 -10.62 -3.32 -16.94
N GLY A 84 -11.92 -3.11 -17.06
CA GLY A 84 -12.77 -3.84 -18.01
C GLY A 84 -13.50 -5.04 -17.42
N GLU A 85 -13.14 -5.44 -16.20
CA GLU A 85 -13.83 -6.48 -15.44
C GLU A 85 -14.98 -5.87 -14.61
N ASP A 86 -16.01 -6.66 -14.34
CA ASP A 86 -17.20 -6.26 -13.58
C ASP A 86 -17.37 -7.00 -12.25
N GLU A 87 -16.40 -7.84 -11.88
CA GLU A 87 -16.27 -8.55 -10.61
C GLU A 87 -14.79 -8.76 -10.21
N ILE A 88 -14.53 -9.17 -8.96
CA ILE A 88 -13.17 -9.56 -8.53
C ILE A 88 -12.91 -10.99 -8.97
N ASP A 89 -11.83 -11.22 -9.72
CA ASP A 89 -11.31 -12.56 -9.96
C ASP A 89 -10.53 -13.06 -8.72
N PRO A 90 -10.98 -14.14 -8.06
CA PRO A 90 -10.26 -14.73 -6.94
C PRO A 90 -8.84 -15.21 -7.31
N GLU A 91 -8.58 -15.56 -8.57
CA GLU A 91 -7.25 -15.97 -9.03
C GLU A 91 -6.26 -14.79 -9.09
N ASN A 92 -6.76 -13.56 -9.09
CA ASN A 92 -5.94 -12.33 -9.06
C ASN A 92 -5.75 -11.77 -7.63
N MET A 93 -6.32 -12.42 -6.60
CA MET A 93 -6.13 -11.97 -5.21
C MET A 93 -4.77 -12.40 -4.67
N HIS A 94 -3.97 -11.40 -4.28
CA HIS A 94 -2.73 -11.62 -3.54
C HIS A 94 -2.97 -11.97 -2.07
N THR A 95 -2.07 -12.77 -1.49
CA THR A 95 -2.05 -12.97 -0.04
C THR A 95 -1.38 -11.80 0.67
N PRO A 96 -1.70 -11.52 1.96
CA PRO A 96 -1.01 -10.49 2.72
C PRO A 96 0.51 -10.70 2.79
N GLU A 97 0.97 -11.95 2.78
CA GLU A 97 2.37 -12.32 2.75
C GLU A 97 3.06 -11.89 1.45
N ASP A 98 2.38 -12.05 0.31
CA ASP A 98 2.88 -11.58 -1.00
C ASP A 98 3.09 -10.07 -0.97
N LEU A 99 2.12 -9.32 -0.44
CA LEU A 99 2.17 -7.85 -0.35
C LEU A 99 3.34 -7.37 0.52
N VAL A 100 3.60 -8.04 1.64
CA VAL A 100 4.74 -7.73 2.51
C VAL A 100 6.06 -8.05 1.81
N SER A 101 6.13 -9.19 1.12
CA SER A 101 7.37 -9.70 0.52
C SER A 101 7.99 -8.73 -0.50
N VAL A 102 7.14 -8.04 -1.28
CA VAL A 102 7.58 -7.10 -2.32
C VAL A 102 7.92 -5.71 -1.78
N CYS A 103 7.61 -5.40 -0.53
CA CYS A 103 7.75 -4.05 0.05
C CYS A 103 9.09 -3.79 0.76
N ALA A 104 10.11 -4.62 0.55
CA ALA A 104 11.49 -4.42 1.01
C ALA A 104 11.64 -4.08 2.51
N GLY A 105 10.78 -4.66 3.35
CA GLY A 105 10.78 -4.47 4.80
C GLY A 105 10.19 -3.12 5.28
N LEU A 106 9.55 -2.35 4.40
CA LEU A 106 8.84 -1.12 4.77
C LEU A 106 7.45 -1.39 5.36
N VAL A 107 6.89 -2.56 5.07
CA VAL A 107 5.53 -2.96 5.39
C VAL A 107 5.53 -4.23 6.24
N ALA A 108 4.57 -4.35 7.15
CA ALA A 108 4.28 -5.55 7.92
C ALA A 108 2.77 -5.71 8.14
N VAL A 109 2.33 -6.94 8.34
CA VAL A 109 0.95 -7.26 8.76
C VAL A 109 0.89 -7.29 10.28
N ASP A 110 -0.11 -6.62 10.83
CA ASP A 110 -0.46 -6.67 12.23
C ASP A 110 -1.46 -7.79 12.49
N GLN A 111 -1.00 -8.90 13.07
CA GLN A 111 -1.81 -10.12 13.22
C GLN A 111 -2.99 -9.97 14.19
N GLU A 112 -2.94 -9.00 15.11
CA GLU A 112 -4.04 -8.78 16.07
C GLU A 112 -5.19 -7.99 15.45
N SER A 113 -4.86 -7.10 14.51
CA SER A 113 -5.82 -6.15 13.93
C SER A 113 -6.14 -6.39 12.45
N ASP A 114 -5.49 -7.37 11.82
CA ASP A 114 -5.61 -7.71 10.41
C ASP A 114 -5.43 -6.51 9.47
N ILE A 115 -4.45 -5.67 9.80
CA ILE A 115 -4.11 -4.45 9.06
C ILE A 115 -2.69 -4.56 8.53
N ILE A 116 -2.52 -4.22 7.25
CA ILE A 116 -1.20 -4.01 6.67
C ILE A 116 -0.75 -2.57 6.92
N ARG A 117 0.45 -2.39 7.50
CA ARG A 117 0.94 -1.08 7.94
C ARG A 117 2.43 -0.91 7.68
N LEU A 118 2.86 0.35 7.68
CA LEU A 118 4.28 0.65 7.71
C LEU A 118 4.90 0.13 9.01
N VAL A 119 6.14 -0.36 8.92
CA VAL A 119 6.87 -0.92 10.06
C VAL A 119 7.12 0.14 11.14
N HIS A 120 7.15 1.42 10.77
CA HIS A 120 7.37 2.51 11.72
C HIS A 120 6.77 3.84 11.27
N TYR A 121 6.36 4.66 12.24
CA TYR A 121 5.72 5.96 11.98
C TYR A 121 6.63 6.93 11.19
N THR A 122 7.94 6.92 11.41
CA THR A 122 8.88 7.76 10.63
C THR A 122 8.94 7.38 9.14
N THR A 123 8.44 6.19 8.76
CA THR A 123 8.27 5.81 7.36
C THR A 123 7.08 6.57 6.75
N GLN A 124 6.00 6.74 7.52
CA GLN A 124 4.84 7.55 7.12
C GLN A 124 5.27 9.01 6.92
N GLU A 125 5.98 9.60 7.88
CA GLU A 125 6.48 10.98 7.78
C GLU A 125 7.37 11.19 6.55
N TYR A 126 8.22 10.20 6.23
CA TYR A 126 9.05 10.24 5.04
C TYR A 126 8.20 10.29 3.75
N PHE A 127 7.20 9.42 3.64
CA PHE A 127 6.32 9.37 2.47
C PHE A 127 5.42 10.58 2.34
N GLU A 128 4.91 11.13 3.44
CA GLU A 128 4.13 12.38 3.44
C GLU A 128 4.97 13.56 2.94
N ARG A 129 6.22 13.66 3.40
CA ARG A 129 7.15 14.72 2.97
C ARG A 129 7.60 14.59 1.51
N THR A 130 7.69 13.36 1.00
CA THR A 130 8.23 13.07 -0.35
C THR A 130 7.16 12.68 -1.37
N GLY A 131 5.88 12.71 -0.98
CA GLY A 131 4.71 12.19 -1.71
C GLY A 131 4.77 12.39 -3.21
N ASN A 132 4.81 13.67 -3.62
CA ASN A 132 4.75 14.05 -5.03
C ASN A 132 5.99 13.63 -5.84
N VAL A 133 7.12 13.38 -5.17
CA VAL A 133 8.35 12.91 -5.82
C VAL A 133 8.31 11.40 -6.00
N TRP A 134 7.92 10.66 -4.96
CA TRP A 134 7.96 9.19 -5.04
C TRP A 134 6.70 8.62 -5.70
N ASN A 135 5.54 9.27 -5.63
CA ASN A 135 4.26 8.74 -6.15
C ASN A 135 3.28 9.84 -6.62
N PRO A 136 3.61 10.59 -7.69
CA PRO A 136 2.76 11.67 -8.18
C PRO A 136 1.38 11.22 -8.66
N GLY A 137 1.23 9.97 -9.10
CA GLY A 137 -0.05 9.42 -9.60
C GLY A 137 -0.89 8.69 -8.56
N GLY A 138 -0.48 8.67 -7.29
CA GLY A 138 -1.08 7.79 -6.28
C GLY A 138 -2.55 8.08 -5.99
N HIS A 139 -2.93 9.37 -5.90
CA HIS A 139 -4.33 9.76 -5.70
C HIS A 139 -5.21 9.43 -6.91
N VAL A 140 -4.70 9.62 -8.13
CA VAL A 140 -5.39 9.24 -9.37
C VAL A 140 -5.64 7.73 -9.37
N TYR A 141 -4.59 6.94 -9.12
CA TYR A 141 -4.69 5.49 -9.06
C TYR A 141 -5.77 5.02 -8.08
N ILE A 142 -5.75 5.53 -6.84
CA ILE A 142 -6.76 5.17 -5.83
C ILE A 142 -8.17 5.58 -6.26
N ALA A 143 -8.35 6.80 -6.76
CA ALA A 143 -9.65 7.28 -7.20
C ALA A 143 -10.21 6.42 -8.35
N THR A 144 -9.39 6.10 -9.34
CA THR A 144 -9.76 5.24 -10.47
C THR A 144 -10.13 3.84 -9.99
N THR A 145 -9.33 3.24 -9.11
CA THR A 145 -9.63 1.91 -8.54
C THR A 145 -10.95 1.89 -7.80
N CYS A 146 -11.22 2.88 -6.94
CA CYS A 146 -12.52 2.97 -6.27
C CYS A 146 -13.68 3.09 -7.26
N LEU A 147 -13.54 3.91 -8.31
CA LEU A 147 -14.59 4.10 -9.32
C LEU A 147 -14.84 2.84 -10.16
N MET A 148 -13.77 2.12 -10.53
CA MET A 148 -13.89 0.83 -11.22
C MET A 148 -14.65 -0.17 -10.36
N TYR A 149 -14.24 -0.32 -9.09
CA TYR A 149 -14.92 -1.20 -8.13
C TYR A 149 -16.41 -0.85 -7.98
N LEU A 150 -16.74 0.43 -7.77
CA LEU A 150 -18.13 0.89 -7.65
C LEU A 150 -18.95 0.71 -8.93
N SER A 151 -18.32 0.42 -10.07
CA SER A 151 -18.98 0.16 -11.36
C SER A 151 -19.26 -1.34 -11.60
N PHE A 152 -18.91 -2.22 -10.65
CA PHE A 152 -19.16 -3.65 -10.75
C PHE A 152 -20.64 -4.01 -10.84
N SER A 153 -20.91 -5.17 -11.44
CA SER A 153 -22.28 -5.66 -11.68
C SER A 153 -23.07 -5.84 -10.39
N ALA A 154 -22.40 -6.25 -9.31
CA ALA A 154 -22.95 -6.38 -7.97
C ALA A 154 -23.67 -5.12 -7.45
N PHE A 155 -23.24 -3.92 -7.89
CA PHE A 155 -23.77 -2.64 -7.42
C PHE A 155 -24.82 -2.03 -8.36
N GLN A 156 -25.09 -2.66 -9.51
CA GLN A 156 -26.07 -2.14 -10.49
C GLN A 156 -27.52 -2.16 -9.98
N SER A 157 -27.81 -2.99 -8.97
CA SER A 157 -29.14 -3.05 -8.34
C SER A 157 -29.52 -1.75 -7.61
N GLY A 158 -28.58 -0.83 -7.41
CA GLY A 158 -28.83 0.47 -6.76
C GLY A 158 -28.86 0.36 -5.23
N SER A 159 -29.63 1.22 -4.58
CA SER A 159 -29.71 1.27 -3.11
C SER A 159 -30.39 0.04 -2.52
N CYS A 160 -29.88 -0.45 -1.39
CA CYS A 160 -30.56 -1.47 -0.58
C CYS A 160 -31.92 -0.95 -0.07
N LEU A 161 -32.89 -1.85 0.11
CA LEU A 161 -34.25 -1.52 0.55
C LEU A 161 -34.39 -1.55 2.08
N SER A 162 -33.44 -2.16 2.77
CA SER A 162 -33.38 -2.23 4.24
C SER A 162 -31.95 -2.08 4.74
N ASP A 163 -31.82 -1.77 6.03
CA ASP A 163 -30.53 -1.72 6.72
C ASP A 163 -29.86 -3.10 6.75
N GLU A 164 -30.64 -4.19 6.86
CA GLU A 164 -30.12 -5.56 6.85
C GLU A 164 -29.46 -5.92 5.51
N GLU A 165 -30.13 -5.62 4.38
CA GLU A 165 -29.57 -5.78 3.04
C GLU A 165 -28.33 -4.90 2.81
N PHE A 166 -28.27 -3.72 3.45
CA PHE A 166 -27.12 -2.84 3.36
C PHE A 166 -25.91 -3.40 4.12
N GLU A 167 -26.13 -3.90 5.33
CA GLU A 167 -25.07 -4.53 6.14
C GLU A 167 -24.56 -5.82 5.49
N GLU A 168 -25.46 -6.65 4.94
CA GLU A 168 -25.07 -7.86 4.19
C GLU A 168 -24.19 -7.50 3.00
N ARG A 169 -24.59 -6.48 2.22
CA ARG A 169 -23.79 -6.01 1.09
C ARG A 169 -22.41 -5.52 1.51
N LEU A 170 -22.29 -4.81 2.64
CA LEU A 170 -20.99 -4.38 3.18
C LEU A 170 -20.12 -5.56 3.63
N GLN A 171 -20.72 -6.62 4.17
CA GLN A 171 -20.00 -7.83 4.59
C GLN A 171 -19.48 -8.63 3.39
N GLU A 172 -20.28 -8.76 2.34
CA GLU A 172 -19.89 -9.46 1.11
C GLU A 172 -18.84 -8.69 0.31
N ASN A 173 -18.81 -7.36 0.45
CA ASN A 173 -17.98 -6.46 -0.35
C ASN A 173 -17.05 -5.66 0.56
N SER A 174 -15.96 -6.31 1.01
CA SER A 174 -15.03 -5.77 2.01
C SER A 174 -14.52 -4.36 1.71
N PHE A 175 -14.33 -4.01 0.44
CA PHE A 175 -13.80 -2.72 0.01
C PHE A 175 -14.86 -1.64 -0.25
N LEU A 176 -16.16 -2.00 -0.26
CA LEU A 176 -17.26 -1.10 -0.62
C LEU A 176 -17.35 0.13 0.26
N ASP A 177 -17.22 -0.04 1.58
CA ASP A 177 -17.28 1.06 2.55
C ASP A 177 -16.25 2.15 2.21
N TYR A 178 -15.01 1.74 2.00
CA TYR A 178 -13.92 2.66 1.68
C TYR A 178 -14.13 3.31 0.32
N ALA A 179 -14.38 2.49 -0.71
CA ALA A 179 -14.53 2.96 -2.07
C ALA A 179 -15.61 4.03 -2.17
N ALA A 180 -16.81 3.76 -1.64
CA ALA A 180 -17.96 4.66 -1.68
C ALA A 180 -17.73 5.96 -0.92
N LYS A 181 -17.05 5.93 0.23
CA LYS A 181 -16.86 7.11 1.09
C LYS A 181 -15.74 8.02 0.63
N TYR A 182 -14.65 7.48 0.07
CA TYR A 182 -13.40 8.22 -0.07
C TYR A 182 -12.95 8.49 -1.51
N TRP A 183 -13.53 7.85 -2.54
CA TRP A 183 -13.14 8.06 -3.94
C TRP A 183 -13.07 9.56 -4.31
N GLY A 184 -14.08 10.34 -3.90
CA GLY A 184 -14.17 11.77 -4.19
C GLY A 184 -13.10 12.60 -3.46
N CYS A 185 -12.66 12.18 -2.28
CA CYS A 185 -11.57 12.83 -1.57
C CYS A 185 -10.23 12.66 -2.33
N HIS A 186 -10.02 11.49 -2.95
CA HIS A 186 -8.84 11.25 -3.78
C HIS A 186 -8.92 12.02 -5.09
N ALA A 187 -10.07 11.99 -5.77
CA ALA A 187 -10.29 12.73 -7.02
C ALA A 187 -10.07 14.24 -6.86
N LYS A 188 -10.61 14.84 -5.78
CA LYS A 188 -10.42 16.27 -5.48
C LYS A 188 -8.95 16.65 -5.24
N THR A 189 -8.13 15.74 -4.73
CA THR A 189 -6.70 16.02 -4.49
C THR A 189 -5.96 16.22 -5.81
N VAL A 190 -6.43 15.58 -6.89
CA VAL A 190 -5.85 15.68 -8.25
C VAL A 190 -6.28 16.96 -8.96
N GLU A 191 -7.52 17.44 -8.75
CA GLU A 191 -8.03 18.66 -9.41
C GLU A 191 -7.34 19.96 -8.95
N VAL A 192 -6.65 19.91 -7.81
CA VAL A 192 -6.01 21.08 -7.17
C VAL A 192 -4.51 21.19 -7.51
N GLU A 193 -3.94 20.18 -8.19
CA GLU A 193 -2.56 20.19 -8.71
C GLU A 193 -2.49 20.71 -10.16
#